data_AF-A0A5B7CAP9-F1
#
_entry.id   AF-A0A5B7CAP9-F1
#
_cell.length_a   1.000
_cell.length_b   1.000
_cell.length_c   1.000
_cell.angle_alpha   90.00
_cell.angle_beta   90.00
_cell.angle_gamma   90.00
#
_symmetry.space_group_name_H-M   'P 1'
#
loop_
_entity.id
_entity.type
_entity.pdbx_description
1 polymer ?
#
loop_
_entity_poly.entity_id
_entity_poly.type
_entity_poly.pdbx_seq_one_letter_code
_entity_poly.pdbx_strand_id
1 'polypeptide(L)'
;HKFAQDGSPWEFNLRDVIRSCQIIQGAPERSKFDCFLSTVYVQRMRTAADRRQVMQLYEQVFELKPFLSPYPRVQLNPQYLIVGNTCIKRNHFQSSTVSNSELKILPGLRHSLEAAAQCVQHQWLCILIGPPSSGKTSLIRLLAQLTGNVLNELNVSSATDISELLGCFEQYNAFRNFRFAIVRVECYINEYCSLKLESSTE
;
A
#
# COMPACT_ATOMS: atom_id res chain seq x y z
N HIS A 1 -31.32 5.55 -9.71
CA HIS A 1 -30.08 4.79 -9.46
C HIS A 1 -30.25 3.97 -8.20
N LYS A 2 -30.01 2.65 -8.26
CA LYS A 2 -29.94 1.81 -7.05
C LYS A 2 -28.51 1.92 -6.51
N PHE A 3 -28.38 2.13 -5.21
CA PHE A 3 -27.10 2.26 -4.51
C PHE A 3 -26.22 1.02 -4.73
N ALA A 4 -24.92 1.24 -4.95
CA ALA A 4 -23.90 0.19 -4.93
C ALA A 4 -24.15 -0.98 -5.92
N GLN A 5 -24.70 -0.73 -7.12
CA GLN A 5 -24.85 -1.77 -8.14
C GLN A 5 -23.54 -2.06 -8.89
N ASP A 6 -22.77 -1.02 -9.19
CA ASP A 6 -21.53 -1.12 -9.97
C ASP A 6 -20.42 -1.75 -9.16
N GLY A 7 -20.20 -3.05 -9.33
CA GLY A 7 -19.18 -3.81 -8.58
C GLY A 7 -19.70 -4.71 -7.47
N SER A 8 -21.00 -4.99 -7.48
CA SER A 8 -21.60 -6.05 -6.68
C SER A 8 -20.93 -7.42 -6.90
N PRO A 9 -20.94 -8.31 -5.89
CA PRO A 9 -21.55 -8.13 -4.57
C PRO A 9 -20.66 -7.32 -3.61
N TRP A 10 -21.27 -6.38 -2.88
CA TRP A 10 -20.62 -5.68 -1.78
C TRP A 10 -20.95 -6.39 -0.47
N GLU A 11 -19.99 -7.14 0.06
CA GLU A 11 -20.14 -7.78 1.35
C GLU A 11 -19.55 -6.86 2.43
N PHE A 12 -20.40 -6.34 3.31
CA PHE A 12 -19.99 -5.64 4.50
C PHE A 12 -19.90 -6.63 5.65
N ASN A 13 -18.67 -6.93 6.07
CA ASN A 13 -18.40 -7.96 7.06
C ASN A 13 -17.89 -7.38 8.38
N LEU A 14 -18.00 -8.14 9.47
CA LEU A 14 -17.47 -7.72 10.79
C LEU A 14 -15.97 -7.38 10.74
N ARG A 15 -15.24 -7.98 9.80
CA ARG A 15 -13.84 -7.65 9.53
C ARG A 15 -13.62 -6.17 9.23
N ASP A 16 -14.57 -5.50 8.57
CA ASP A 16 -14.46 -4.09 8.23
C ASP A 16 -14.63 -3.19 9.45
N VAL A 17 -15.49 -3.59 10.39
CA VAL A 17 -15.59 -2.95 11.71
C VAL A 17 -14.28 -3.13 12.48
N ILE A 18 -13.73 -4.34 12.52
CA ILE A 18 -12.44 -4.62 13.18
C ILE A 18 -11.31 -3.75 12.59
N ARG A 19 -11.22 -3.67 11.26
CA ARG A 19 -10.26 -2.79 10.58
C ARG A 19 -10.45 -1.33 10.95
N SER A 20 -11.70 -0.89 11.05
CA SER A 20 -12.02 0.48 11.46
C SER A 20 -11.51 0.75 12.88
N CYS A 21 -11.76 -0.17 13.83
CA CYS A 21 -11.21 -0.09 15.19
C CYS A 21 -9.68 -0.05 15.22
N GLN A 22 -9.00 -0.87 14.38
CA GLN A 22 -7.55 -0.89 14.29
C GLN A 22 -6.97 0.45 13.81
N ILE A 23 -7.63 1.10 12.83
CA ILE A 23 -7.24 2.43 12.36
C ILE A 23 -7.47 3.48 13.44
N ILE A 24 -8.63 3.43 14.13
CA ILE A 24 -8.98 4.37 15.21
C ILE A 24 -7.99 4.29 16.36
N GLN A 25 -7.53 3.10 16.72
CA GLN A 25 -6.58 2.89 17.83
C GLN A 25 -5.23 3.56 17.56
N GLY A 26 -4.75 3.55 16.31
CA GLY A 26 -3.50 4.19 15.90
C GLY A 26 -3.62 5.67 15.55
N ALA A 27 -4.84 6.21 15.47
CA ALA A 27 -5.09 7.58 15.00
C ALA A 27 -4.94 8.63 16.12
N PRO A 28 -4.45 9.84 15.79
CA PRO A 28 -4.45 10.96 16.72
C PRO A 28 -5.88 11.37 17.07
N GLU A 29 -6.11 11.85 18.30
CA GLU A 29 -7.46 12.10 18.85
C GLU A 29 -8.36 12.95 17.96
N ARG A 30 -7.79 13.92 17.26
CA ARG A 30 -8.52 14.86 16.39
C ARG A 30 -9.12 14.23 15.14
N SER A 31 -8.60 13.09 14.68
CA SER A 31 -9.07 12.40 13.46
C SER A 31 -9.63 11.00 13.73
N LYS A 32 -9.83 10.62 15.00
CA LYS A 32 -10.34 9.29 15.35
C LYS A 32 -11.72 8.99 14.76
N PHE A 33 -12.56 10.00 14.57
CA PHE A 33 -13.94 9.79 14.14
C PHE A 33 -14.06 9.43 12.65
N ASP A 34 -13.22 9.99 11.78
CA ASP A 34 -13.36 9.87 10.32
C ASP A 34 -12.17 9.19 9.62
N CYS A 35 -11.07 8.92 10.34
CA CYS A 35 -9.85 8.32 9.78
C CYS A 35 -10.05 7.00 9.00
N PHE A 36 -11.00 6.16 9.41
CA PHE A 36 -11.26 4.88 8.77
C PHE A 36 -12.16 4.98 7.53
N LEU A 37 -13.00 6.03 7.45
CA LEU A 37 -14.10 6.11 6.51
C LEU A 37 -13.63 6.08 5.05
N SER A 38 -12.57 6.84 4.75
CA SER A 38 -11.94 6.90 3.42
C SER A 38 -11.50 5.50 2.97
N THR A 39 -10.65 4.86 3.76
CA THR A 39 -9.96 3.61 3.42
C THR A 39 -10.90 2.41 3.42
N VAL A 40 -11.77 2.29 4.42
CA VAL A 40 -12.60 1.09 4.62
C VAL A 40 -13.87 1.12 3.78
N TYR A 41 -14.51 2.29 3.62
CA TYR A 41 -15.84 2.36 3.00
C TYR A 41 -15.85 3.18 1.70
N VAL A 42 -15.33 4.40 1.69
CA VAL A 42 -15.49 5.33 0.55
C VAL A 42 -14.68 4.89 -0.66
N GLN A 43 -13.42 4.51 -0.49
CA GLN A 43 -12.56 4.10 -1.61
C GLN A 43 -12.98 2.78 -2.26
N ARG A 44 -13.78 1.96 -1.56
CA ARG A 44 -14.36 0.76 -2.15
C ARG A 44 -15.40 1.10 -3.21
N MET A 45 -16.16 2.18 -3.02
CA MET A 45 -17.20 2.57 -3.96
C MET A 45 -16.62 3.04 -5.29
N ARG A 46 -17.12 2.45 -6.40
CA ARG A 46 -16.64 2.73 -7.75
C ARG A 46 -17.10 4.10 -8.26
N THR A 47 -18.35 4.49 -7.98
CA THR A 47 -18.93 5.72 -8.49
C THR A 47 -18.85 6.87 -7.48
N ALA A 48 -18.74 8.10 -7.96
CA ALA A 48 -18.78 9.29 -7.11
C ALA A 48 -20.16 9.53 -6.48
N ALA A 49 -21.24 8.98 -7.07
CA ALA A 49 -22.58 9.04 -6.49
C ALA A 49 -22.66 8.14 -5.25
N ASP A 50 -22.20 6.89 -5.34
CA ASP A 50 -22.20 5.96 -4.20
C ASP A 50 -21.28 6.45 -3.07
N ARG A 51 -20.13 7.05 -3.40
CA ARG A 51 -19.25 7.69 -2.41
C ARG A 51 -19.96 8.78 -1.63
N ARG A 52 -20.72 9.65 -2.31
CA ARG A 52 -21.52 10.70 -1.64
C ARG A 52 -22.61 10.09 -0.76
N GLN A 53 -23.24 9.02 -1.20
CA GLN A 53 -24.26 8.33 -0.41
C GLN A 53 -23.69 7.69 0.86
N VAL A 54 -22.49 7.09 0.79
CA VAL A 54 -21.78 6.58 2.00
C VAL A 54 -21.53 7.72 3.00
N MET A 55 -21.12 8.89 2.52
CA MET A 55 -20.88 10.05 3.38
C MET A 55 -22.17 10.56 4.03
N GLN A 56 -23.28 10.57 3.31
CA GLN A 56 -24.59 10.93 3.84
C GLN A 56 -25.08 9.93 4.90
N LEU A 57 -24.89 8.62 4.67
CA LEU A 57 -25.23 7.59 5.64
C LEU A 57 -24.40 7.72 6.93
N TYR A 58 -23.11 8.03 6.80
CA TYR A 58 -22.27 8.30 7.96
C TYR A 58 -22.80 9.48 8.77
N GLU A 59 -23.16 10.59 8.11
CA GLU A 59 -23.71 11.78 8.77
C GLU A 59 -25.06 11.49 9.45
N GLN A 60 -25.91 10.64 8.86
CA GLN A 60 -27.18 10.23 9.45
C GLN A 60 -27.02 9.33 10.68
N VAL A 61 -26.02 8.45 10.70
CA VAL A 61 -25.84 7.45 11.78
C VAL A 61 -25.04 8.03 12.93
N PHE A 62 -23.98 8.78 12.64
CA PHE A 62 -23.06 9.32 13.64
C PHE A 62 -23.37 10.78 14.02
N GLU A 63 -24.32 11.43 13.35
CA GLU A 63 -24.70 12.84 13.56
C GLU A 63 -23.50 13.81 13.46
N LEU A 64 -22.46 13.39 12.75
CA LEU A 64 -21.20 14.11 12.57
C LEU A 64 -20.89 14.22 11.09
N LYS A 65 -20.50 15.42 10.66
CA LYS A 65 -20.06 15.63 9.29
C LYS A 65 -18.62 15.11 9.12
N PRO A 66 -18.38 14.09 8.30
CA PRO A 66 -17.04 13.53 8.11
C PRO A 66 -16.16 14.50 7.32
N PHE A 67 -14.91 14.70 7.75
CA PHE A 67 -13.93 15.51 7.03
C PHE A 67 -12.94 14.61 6.29
N LEU A 68 -13.14 14.43 4.99
CA LEU A 68 -12.16 13.76 4.14
C LEU A 68 -11.29 14.82 3.46
N SER A 69 -10.00 14.85 3.82
CA SER A 69 -9.05 15.76 3.16
C SER A 69 -8.99 15.43 1.66
N PRO A 70 -9.32 16.37 0.76
CA PRO A 70 -9.30 16.13 -0.69
C PRO A 70 -7.87 15.91 -1.23
N TYR A 71 -6.86 16.28 -0.45
CA TYR A 71 -5.46 16.13 -0.80
C TYR A 71 -4.69 15.64 0.42
N PRO A 72 -4.67 14.31 0.71
CA PRO A 72 -3.92 13.80 1.83
C PRO A 72 -2.46 14.20 1.69
N ARG A 73 -1.87 14.69 2.79
CA ARG A 73 -0.51 15.22 2.79
C ARG A 73 0.46 14.06 2.57
N VAL A 74 1.39 14.22 1.65
CA VAL A 74 2.49 13.26 1.44
C VAL A 74 3.78 13.94 1.86
N GLN A 75 4.46 13.37 2.85
CA GLN A 75 5.76 13.86 3.30
C GLN A 75 6.75 12.71 3.33
N LEU A 76 7.96 12.99 2.84
CA LEU A 76 9.04 12.04 2.80
C LEU A 76 10.16 12.53 3.73
N ASN A 77 10.39 11.80 4.80
CA ASN A 77 11.55 11.98 5.67
C ASN A 77 12.57 10.86 5.39
N PRO A 78 13.84 11.00 5.81
CA PRO A 78 14.83 9.92 5.66
C PRO A 78 14.39 8.59 6.30
N GLN A 79 13.74 8.65 7.46
CA GLN A 79 13.33 7.47 8.23
C GLN A 79 11.88 7.01 7.99
N TYR A 80 10.99 7.93 7.59
CA TYR A 80 9.55 7.66 7.52
C TYR A 80 8.92 8.27 6.28
N LEU A 81 7.96 7.55 5.69
CA LEU A 81 7.00 8.04 4.72
C LEU A 81 5.69 8.33 5.46
N ILE A 82 5.19 9.56 5.35
CA ILE A 82 3.92 9.97 5.95
C ILE A 82 2.92 10.24 4.83
N VAL A 83 1.78 9.55 4.85
CA VAL A 83 0.68 9.75 3.90
C VAL A 83 -0.62 9.93 4.66
N GLY A 84 -1.16 11.15 4.67
CA GLY A 84 -2.34 11.49 5.47
C GLY A 84 -2.10 11.16 6.95
N ASN A 85 -2.88 10.22 7.48
CA ASN A 85 -2.75 9.75 8.86
C ASN A 85 -1.84 8.52 9.04
N THR A 86 -1.23 8.00 7.96
CA THR A 86 -0.31 6.84 8.03
C THR A 86 1.15 7.25 8.15
N CYS A 87 1.91 6.41 8.83
CA CYS A 87 3.36 6.51 8.90
C CYS A 87 3.98 5.13 8.63
N ILE A 88 4.84 5.05 7.62
CA ILE A 88 5.55 3.83 7.25
C ILE A 88 7.04 4.06 7.43
N LYS A 89 7.70 3.18 8.19
CA LYS A 89 9.15 3.19 8.33
C LYS A 89 9.81 2.84 7.00
N ARG A 90 10.80 3.63 6.60
CA ARG A 90 11.58 3.41 5.38
C ARG A 90 12.71 2.43 5.64
N ASN A 91 13.00 1.61 4.64
CA ASN A 91 14.19 0.76 4.61
C ASN A 91 15.27 1.47 3.80
N HIS A 92 16.34 1.93 4.45
CA HIS A 92 17.40 2.69 3.78
C HIS A 92 18.45 1.79 3.11
N PHE A 93 18.50 0.51 3.48
CA PHE A 93 19.57 -0.42 3.08
C PHE A 93 19.48 -0.89 1.63
N GLN A 94 18.32 -0.69 0.99
CA GLN A 94 18.09 -1.10 -0.38
C GLN A 94 17.92 0.14 -1.24
N SER A 95 19.06 0.74 -1.65
CA SER A 95 19.08 1.61 -2.81
C SER A 95 18.47 0.82 -3.96
N SER A 96 17.34 1.32 -4.45
CA SER A 96 16.51 0.70 -5.45
C SER A 96 17.35 0.29 -6.67
N THR A 97 17.63 -1.01 -6.81
CA THR A 97 17.95 -1.62 -8.11
C THR A 97 16.76 -1.54 -9.08
N VAL A 98 15.60 -1.06 -8.60
CA VAL A 98 14.45 -0.65 -9.41
C VAL A 98 14.83 0.57 -10.24
N SER A 99 15.36 0.28 -11.43
CA SER A 99 15.31 1.04 -12.69
C SER A 99 14.83 2.51 -12.59
N ASN A 100 15.67 3.40 -13.13
CA ASN A 100 15.53 4.81 -13.56
C ASN A 100 14.16 5.41 -13.96
N SER A 101 13.01 4.81 -13.70
CA SER A 101 11.71 5.44 -13.86
C SER A 101 11.45 6.37 -12.67
N GLU A 102 11.70 7.66 -12.87
CA GLU A 102 11.39 8.75 -11.94
C GLU A 102 9.86 8.88 -11.81
N LEU A 103 9.24 8.05 -10.96
CA LEU A 103 7.81 8.12 -10.69
C LEU A 103 7.52 9.32 -9.78
N LYS A 104 6.60 10.18 -10.21
CA LYS A 104 6.21 11.39 -9.47
C LYS A 104 4.88 11.20 -8.76
N ILE A 105 4.71 11.87 -7.61
CA ILE A 105 3.46 11.83 -6.85
C ILE A 105 2.43 12.76 -7.51
N LEU A 106 1.42 12.18 -8.17
CA LEU A 106 0.31 12.94 -8.73
C LEU A 106 -0.76 13.22 -7.67
N PRO A 107 -1.38 14.42 -7.64
CA PRO A 107 -2.46 14.74 -6.71
C PRO A 107 -3.64 13.74 -6.73
N GLY A 108 -4.03 13.28 -7.91
CA GLY A 108 -5.15 12.33 -8.07
C GLY A 108 -4.89 10.94 -7.50
N LEU A 109 -3.62 10.56 -7.26
CA LEU A 109 -3.25 9.25 -6.71
C LEU A 109 -3.17 9.26 -5.18
N ARG A 110 -3.24 10.43 -4.53
CA ARG A 110 -2.93 10.55 -3.09
C ARG A 110 -3.89 9.77 -2.20
N HIS A 111 -5.18 9.74 -2.52
CA HIS A 111 -6.15 8.94 -1.77
C HIS A 111 -5.87 7.44 -1.85
N SER A 112 -5.64 6.94 -3.07
CA SER A 112 -5.31 5.54 -3.29
C SER A 112 -3.95 5.18 -2.67
N LEU A 113 -3.00 6.12 -2.66
CA LEU A 113 -1.71 5.97 -2.01
C LEU A 113 -1.86 5.89 -0.49
N GLU A 114 -2.72 6.72 0.11
CA GLU A 114 -3.04 6.66 1.54
C GLU A 114 -3.66 5.33 1.93
N ALA A 115 -4.63 4.82 1.16
CA ALA A 115 -5.24 3.53 1.44
C ALA A 115 -4.25 2.36 1.26
N ALA A 116 -3.41 2.41 0.22
CA ALA A 116 -2.36 1.41 0.03
C ALA A 116 -1.34 1.46 1.18
N ALA A 117 -0.96 2.67 1.62
CA ALA A 117 -0.07 2.86 2.76
C ALA A 117 -0.68 2.32 4.06
N GLN A 118 -1.97 2.57 4.32
CA GLN A 118 -2.71 2.01 5.45
C GLN A 118 -2.65 0.48 5.45
N CYS A 119 -2.90 -0.14 4.29
CA CYS A 119 -2.83 -1.60 4.16
C CYS A 119 -1.43 -2.13 4.46
N VAL A 120 -0.38 -1.48 3.96
CA VAL A 120 1.01 -1.90 4.24
C VAL A 120 1.35 -1.74 5.73
N GLN A 121 0.97 -0.62 6.35
CA GLN A 121 1.21 -0.36 7.78
C GLN A 121 0.56 -1.44 8.68
N HIS A 122 -0.67 -1.85 8.36
CA HIS A 122 -1.42 -2.86 9.11
C HIS A 122 -1.20 -4.30 8.63
N GLN A 123 -0.31 -4.53 7.67
CA GLN A 123 -0.06 -5.84 7.05
C GLN A 123 -1.32 -6.50 6.45
N TRP A 124 -2.21 -5.69 5.88
CA TRP A 124 -3.39 -6.18 5.16
C TRP A 124 -3.09 -6.40 3.69
N LEU A 125 -3.75 -7.40 3.11
CA LEU A 125 -3.77 -7.60 1.67
C LEU A 125 -4.43 -6.40 0.98
N CYS A 126 -3.68 -5.73 0.11
CA CYS A 126 -4.15 -4.61 -0.69
C CYS A 126 -4.57 -5.12 -2.08
N ILE A 127 -5.78 -4.77 -2.51
CA ILE A 127 -6.29 -5.07 -3.86
C ILE A 127 -6.63 -3.74 -4.53
N LEU A 128 -6.02 -3.49 -5.70
CA LEU A 128 -6.27 -2.30 -6.50
C LEU A 128 -7.12 -2.65 -7.72
N ILE A 129 -8.30 -2.03 -7.83
CA ILE A 129 -9.25 -2.26 -8.92
C ILE A 129 -9.48 -0.95 -9.65
N GLY A 130 -9.53 -1.00 -10.98
CA GLY A 130 -9.79 0.16 -11.81
C GLY A 130 -9.53 -0.12 -13.29
N PRO A 131 -9.92 0.80 -14.19
CA PRO A 131 -9.77 0.63 -15.63
C PRO A 131 -8.30 0.44 -16.04
N PRO A 132 -8.01 -0.17 -17.21
CA PRO A 132 -6.65 -0.27 -17.72
C PRO A 132 -6.00 1.13 -17.81
N SER A 133 -4.68 1.19 -17.67
CA SER A 133 -3.90 2.44 -17.72
C SER A 133 -4.20 3.48 -16.62
N SER A 134 -4.93 3.12 -15.56
CA SER A 134 -5.21 4.01 -14.41
C SER A 134 -4.04 4.19 -13.43
N GLY A 135 -2.85 3.68 -13.73
CA GLY A 135 -1.66 3.82 -12.88
C GLY A 135 -1.58 2.91 -11.66
N LYS A 136 -2.32 1.78 -11.61
CA LYS A 136 -2.31 0.83 -10.48
C LYS A 136 -0.90 0.30 -10.16
N THR A 137 -0.23 -0.26 -11.16
CA THR A 137 1.13 -0.78 -11.02
C THR A 137 2.11 0.32 -10.65
N SER A 138 1.99 1.49 -11.30
CA SER A 138 2.81 2.66 -10.99
C SER A 138 2.64 3.13 -9.55
N LEU A 139 1.44 3.03 -8.97
CA LEU A 139 1.17 3.39 -7.57
C LEU A 139 1.90 2.46 -6.60
N ILE A 140 1.88 1.14 -6.83
CA ILE A 140 2.60 0.17 -5.99
C ILE A 140 4.11 0.31 -6.14
N ARG A 141 4.60 0.48 -7.38
CA ARG A 141 6.02 0.80 -7.64
C ARG A 141 6.47 2.06 -6.92
N LEU A 142 5.66 3.13 -6.99
CA LEU A 142 5.92 4.38 -6.29
C LEU A 142 5.96 4.18 -4.77
N LEU A 143 4.99 3.45 -4.19
CA LEU A 143 4.98 3.19 -2.75
C LEU A 143 6.20 2.37 -2.32
N ALA A 144 6.61 1.37 -3.09
CA ALA A 144 7.82 0.60 -2.85
C ALA A 144 9.09 1.47 -2.91
N GLN A 145 9.22 2.33 -3.92
CA GLN A 145 10.31 3.30 -4.05
C GLN A 145 10.36 4.28 -2.87
N LEU A 146 9.21 4.85 -2.48
CA LEU A 146 9.13 5.79 -1.35
C LEU A 146 9.48 5.12 -0.02
N THR A 147 9.07 3.86 0.17
CA THR A 147 9.35 3.10 1.40
C THR A 147 10.72 2.43 1.39
N GLY A 148 11.41 2.36 0.25
CA GLY A 148 12.70 1.66 0.10
C GLY A 148 12.59 0.13 0.18
N ASN A 149 11.40 -0.42 -0.09
CA ASN A 149 11.19 -1.86 -0.10
C ASN A 149 11.37 -2.44 -1.50
N VAL A 150 11.93 -3.65 -1.60
CA VAL A 150 11.99 -4.40 -2.85
C VAL A 150 10.58 -4.86 -3.25
N LEU A 151 10.19 -4.49 -4.46
CA LEU A 151 8.95 -4.95 -5.09
C LEU A 151 9.25 -6.07 -6.07
N ASN A 152 8.73 -7.26 -5.80
CA ASN A 152 8.75 -8.38 -6.72
C ASN A 152 7.40 -8.46 -7.43
N GLU A 153 7.41 -8.35 -8.75
CA GLU A 153 6.20 -8.41 -9.57
C GLU A 153 6.06 -9.78 -10.22
N LEU A 154 4.89 -10.39 -10.04
CA LEU A 154 4.52 -11.66 -10.67
C LEU A 154 3.26 -11.43 -11.50
N ASN A 155 3.36 -11.73 -12.79
CA ASN A 155 2.22 -11.65 -13.70
C ASN A 155 1.47 -12.98 -13.67
N VAL A 156 0.28 -12.98 -13.10
CA VAL A 156 -0.58 -14.16 -13.05
C VAL A 156 -1.52 -14.15 -14.26
N SER A 157 -1.54 -15.24 -15.01
CA SER A 157 -2.44 -15.47 -16.13
C SER A 157 -3.34 -16.69 -15.86
N SER A 158 -4.30 -16.97 -16.74
CA SER A 158 -5.11 -18.20 -16.64
C SER A 158 -4.31 -19.50 -16.84
N ALA A 159 -3.07 -19.40 -17.34
CA ALA A 159 -2.16 -20.52 -17.49
C ALA A 159 -1.17 -20.65 -16.31
N THR A 160 -1.23 -19.75 -15.34
CA THR A 160 -0.37 -19.79 -14.14
C THR A 160 -0.90 -20.82 -13.16
N ASP A 161 -0.17 -21.93 -13.01
CA ASP A 161 -0.51 -23.01 -12.10
C ASP A 161 0.03 -22.78 -10.68
N ILE A 162 -0.55 -23.49 -9.70
CA ILE A 162 -0.14 -23.43 -8.28
C ILE A 162 1.35 -23.77 -8.12
N SER A 163 1.88 -24.66 -8.96
CA SER A 163 3.28 -25.07 -8.97
C SER A 163 4.24 -23.93 -9.35
N GLU A 164 3.78 -22.92 -10.09
CA GLU A 164 4.57 -21.73 -10.41
C GLU A 164 4.71 -20.80 -9.18
N LEU A 165 3.69 -20.75 -8.32
CA LEU A 165 3.69 -19.94 -7.10
C LEU A 165 4.39 -20.62 -5.92
N LEU A 166 4.11 -21.92 -5.69
CA LEU A 166 4.72 -22.69 -4.60
C LEU A 166 6.12 -23.21 -4.95
N GLY A 167 6.43 -23.31 -6.24
CA GLY A 167 7.60 -23.98 -6.77
C GLY A 167 7.33 -25.44 -7.12
N CYS A 168 8.08 -25.94 -8.10
CA CYS A 168 8.13 -27.36 -8.44
C CYS A 168 9.27 -28.04 -7.69
N PHE A 169 9.19 -29.36 -7.56
CA PHE A 169 10.35 -30.16 -7.20
C PHE A 169 11.41 -30.03 -8.31
N GLU A 170 12.56 -29.47 -7.96
CA GLU A 170 13.73 -29.39 -8.83
C GLU A 170 14.81 -30.33 -8.29
N GLN A 171 15.48 -31.07 -9.18
CA GLN A 171 16.61 -31.91 -8.77
C GLN A 171 17.72 -31.05 -8.15
N TYR A 172 18.45 -31.63 -7.21
CA TYR A 172 19.50 -30.93 -6.47
C TYR A 172 20.51 -30.27 -7.43
N ASN A 173 20.60 -28.95 -7.35
CA ASN A 173 21.53 -28.15 -8.16
C ASN A 173 22.43 -27.31 -7.24
N ALA A 174 23.66 -27.78 -7.04
CA ALA A 174 24.64 -27.10 -6.18
C ALA A 174 24.89 -25.64 -6.61
N PHE A 175 24.88 -25.36 -7.91
CA PHE A 175 25.16 -24.02 -8.44
C PHE A 175 24.11 -22.98 -8.01
N ARG A 176 22.84 -23.37 -7.86
CA ARG A 176 21.78 -22.48 -7.33
C ARG A 176 22.06 -22.09 -5.89
N ASN A 177 22.47 -23.06 -5.05
CA ASN A 177 22.80 -22.79 -3.65
C ASN A 177 24.01 -21.85 -3.54
N PHE A 178 25.04 -22.06 -4.35
CA PHE A 178 26.18 -21.14 -4.41
C PHE A 178 25.74 -19.73 -4.84
N ARG A 179 24.93 -19.61 -5.89
CA ARG A 179 24.41 -18.31 -6.34
C ARG A 179 23.58 -17.62 -5.26
N PHE A 180 22.72 -18.36 -4.55
CA PHE A 180 21.93 -17.82 -3.45
C PHE A 180 22.83 -17.31 -2.31
N ALA A 181 23.88 -18.06 -1.97
CA ALA A 181 24.87 -17.62 -0.98
C ALA A 181 25.60 -16.34 -1.43
N ILE A 182 26.02 -16.25 -2.69
CA ILE A 182 26.67 -15.06 -3.25
C ILE A 182 25.75 -13.83 -3.17
N VAL A 183 24.50 -13.96 -3.63
CA VAL A 183 23.51 -12.87 -3.58
C VAL A 183 23.29 -12.42 -2.14
N ARG A 184 23.22 -13.36 -1.19
CA ARG A 184 23.03 -13.03 0.22
C ARG A 184 24.24 -12.31 0.81
N VAL A 185 25.46 -12.72 0.46
CA VAL A 185 26.69 -12.01 0.85
C VAL A 185 26.72 -10.60 0.26
N GLU A 186 26.36 -10.44 -1.01
CA GLU A 186 26.27 -9.14 -1.66
C GLU A 186 25.24 -8.22 -0.95
N CYS A 187 24.08 -8.75 -0.56
CA CYS A 187 23.11 -7.99 0.25
C CYS A 187 23.70 -7.51 1.57
N TYR A 188 24.40 -8.38 2.32
CA TYR A 188 25.03 -7.99 3.59
C TYR A 188 26.16 -6.98 3.40
N ILE A 189 26.94 -7.08 2.33
CA ILE A 189 27.99 -6.11 2.01
C ILE A 189 27.36 -4.74 1.70
N ASN A 190 26.29 -4.70 0.91
CA ASN A 190 25.59 -3.46 0.60
C ASN A 190 24.97 -2.81 1.84
N GLU A 191 24.40 -3.62 2.75
CA GLU A 191 23.88 -3.16 4.05
C GLU A 191 25.00 -2.57 4.92
N TYR A 192 26.15 -3.24 5.01
CA TYR A 192 27.30 -2.74 5.78
C TYR A 192 27.86 -1.43 5.20
N CYS A 193 28.02 -1.35 3.88
CA CYS A 193 28.53 -0.14 3.21
C CYS A 193 27.59 1.07 3.40
N SER A 194 26.28 0.85 3.36
CA SER A 194 25.29 1.93 3.57
C SER A 194 25.27 2.42 5.03
N LEU A 195 25.37 1.53 6.01
CA LEU A 195 25.52 1.91 7.44
C LEU A 195 26.76 2.78 7.69
N LYS A 196 27.88 2.44 7.05
CA LYS A 196 29.14 3.17 7.21
C LYS A 196 29.06 4.58 6.61
N LEU A 197 28.39 4.73 5.47
CA LEU A 197 28.16 6.02 4.83
C LEU A 197 27.31 6.95 5.71
N GLU A 198 26.26 6.45 6.37
CA GLU A 198 25.44 7.23 7.31
C GLU A 198 26.25 7.71 8.53
N SER A 199 27.10 6.84 9.10
CA SER A 199 27.98 7.20 10.24
C SER A 199 29.09 8.21 9.89
N SER A 200 29.37 8.42 8.60
CA SER A 200 30.41 9.36 8.14
C SER A 200 29.87 10.77 7.92
N THR A 201 28.54 10.95 7.98
CA THR A 201 27.83 12.22 7.71
C THR A 201 27.35 12.93 8.97
N GLU A 202 27.67 12.41 10.17
CA GLU A 202 27.60 13.11 11.45
C GLU A 202 28.94 13.76 11.81
#